data_AF-A0A8C1D937-F1
#
_entry.id   AF-A0A8C1D937-F1
#
_cell.length_a   1.000
_cell.length_b   1.000
_cell.length_c   1.000
_cell.angle_alpha   90.00
_cell.angle_beta   90.00
_cell.angle_gamma   90.00
#
_symmetry.space_group_name_H-M   'P 1'
#
loop_
_entity.id
_entity.type
_entity.pdbx_description
1 polymer ?
#
loop_
_entity_poly.entity_id
_entity_poly.type
_entity_poly.pdbx_seq_one_letter_code
_entity_poly.pdbx_strand_id
1 'polypeptide(L)'
;MRKLIIGIGGMTHGGKTTLSKSLQELLHNRLVFSQDNFFKVCYYQYDTLDALHMDRMMADIGSWQEDPQGFMMSRDRAVKSTASEASNVFVLIVEGILIFQSWVIFTLFNKRYFLQLPYEIFWFDEHNVLTEFVIFSLSLIDMIEETVKDIVFLDGTQKSETLLSTVLADIQKMLMVTQR
;
A
#
# COMPACT_ATOMS: atom_id res chain seq x y z
N MET A 1 -3.83 18.60 -12.00
CA MET A 1 -3.71 17.77 -10.79
C MET A 1 -3.14 16.41 -11.16
N ARG A 2 -1.89 16.16 -10.80
CA ARG A 2 -1.23 14.87 -10.90
C ARG A 2 -1.66 13.99 -9.73
N LYS A 3 -1.80 12.69 -9.98
CA LYS A 3 -2.22 11.69 -8.99
C LYS A 3 -1.15 10.59 -8.99
N LEU A 4 -0.70 10.21 -7.81
CA LEU A 4 0.21 9.08 -7.62
C LEU A 4 -0.47 8.06 -6.73
N ILE A 5 -0.54 6.82 -7.18
CA ILE A 5 -1.03 5.70 -6.39
C ILE A 5 0.16 4.78 -6.09
N ILE A 6 0.43 4.59 -4.81
CA ILE A 6 1.56 3.82 -4.30
C ILE A 6 1.01 2.56 -3.63
N GLY A 7 1.44 1.40 -4.10
CA GLY A 7 1.11 0.12 -3.47
C GLY A 7 2.17 -0.27 -2.45
N ILE A 8 1.77 -0.53 -1.21
CA ILE A 8 2.62 -1.11 -0.16
C ILE A 8 2.07 -2.50 0.17
N GLY A 9 2.56 -3.49 -0.57
CA GLY A 9 2.32 -4.90 -0.32
C GLY A 9 3.30 -5.44 0.70
N GLY A 10 3.12 -6.69 1.11
CA GLY A 10 4.03 -7.32 2.06
C GLY A 10 3.38 -8.42 2.87
N MET A 11 4.23 -9.23 3.50
CA MET A 11 3.80 -10.33 4.37
C MET A 11 3.02 -9.80 5.59
N THR A 12 2.19 -10.64 6.20
CA THR A 12 1.53 -10.29 7.46
C THR A 12 2.58 -9.96 8.54
N HIS A 13 2.26 -9.04 9.45
CA HIS A 13 3.19 -8.52 10.46
C HIS A 13 4.48 -7.85 9.95
N GLY A 14 4.68 -7.71 8.63
CA GLY A 14 5.88 -7.08 8.05
C GLY A 14 5.98 -5.57 8.22
N GLY A 15 5.11 -4.90 8.99
CA GLY A 15 5.21 -3.46 9.25
C GLY A 15 4.57 -2.52 8.23
N LYS A 16 3.78 -3.03 7.26
CA LYS A 16 3.10 -2.25 6.20
C LYS A 16 2.28 -1.07 6.74
N THR A 17 1.37 -1.33 7.67
CA THR A 17 0.47 -0.33 8.25
C THR A 17 1.25 0.72 9.06
N THR A 18 2.34 0.34 9.71
CA THR A 18 3.21 1.28 10.41
C THR A 18 3.90 2.21 9.41
N LEU A 19 4.50 1.66 8.36
CA LEU A 19 5.16 2.43 7.31
C LEU A 19 4.19 3.39 6.61
N SER A 20 3.00 2.93 6.22
CA SER A 20 2.00 3.76 5.52
C SER A 20 1.48 4.90 6.39
N LYS A 21 1.25 4.67 7.69
CA LYS A 21 0.88 5.73 8.65
C LYS A 21 1.97 6.77 8.81
N SER A 22 3.23 6.36 8.97
CA SER A 22 4.35 7.30 9.06
C SER A 22 4.53 8.13 7.78
N LEU A 23 4.36 7.51 6.60
CA LEU A 23 4.36 8.24 5.32
C LEU A 23 3.18 9.22 5.24
N GLN A 24 2.01 8.85 5.74
CA GLN A 24 0.86 9.74 5.81
C GLN A 24 1.17 10.98 6.64
N GLU A 25 1.90 10.87 7.74
CA GLU A 25 2.24 12.04 8.56
C GLU A 25 3.18 13.02 7.83
N LEU A 26 4.14 12.49 7.05
CA LEU A 26 5.24 13.26 6.47
C LEU A 26 4.98 13.82 5.06
N LEU A 27 4.08 13.22 4.28
CA LEU A 27 3.74 13.71 2.94
C LEU A 27 2.71 14.85 3.00
N HIS A 28 2.48 15.56 1.89
CA HIS A 28 1.36 16.50 1.73
C HIS A 28 0.32 15.92 0.76
N ASN A 29 -0.94 16.37 0.82
CA ASN A 29 -2.01 15.96 -0.11
C ASN A 29 -2.11 14.43 -0.29
N ARG A 30 -2.13 13.72 0.84
CA ARG A 30 -1.96 12.27 0.94
C ARG A 30 -3.12 11.60 1.68
N LEU A 31 -3.40 10.35 1.29
CA LEU A 31 -4.40 9.50 1.92
C LEU A 31 -3.91 8.04 1.96
N VAL A 32 -4.25 7.30 3.01
CA VAL A 32 -3.98 5.86 3.12
C VAL A 32 -5.27 5.05 3.06
N PHE A 33 -5.31 4.07 2.17
CA PHE A 33 -6.29 2.98 2.17
C PHE A 33 -5.65 1.71 2.70
N SER A 34 -6.12 1.26 3.86
CA SER A 34 -5.81 -0.05 4.39
C SER A 34 -6.78 -1.07 3.80
N GLN A 35 -6.25 -2.08 3.11
CA GLN A 35 -7.04 -3.18 2.53
C GLN A 35 -7.89 -3.88 3.60
N ASP A 36 -7.43 -3.91 4.84
CA ASP A 36 -8.10 -4.55 5.97
C ASP A 36 -9.48 -3.92 6.25
N ASN A 37 -9.70 -2.66 5.89
CA ASN A 37 -10.99 -1.97 6.02
C ASN A 37 -12.05 -2.46 5.02
N PHE A 38 -11.66 -3.30 4.05
CA PHE A 38 -12.53 -3.81 3.00
C PHE A 38 -12.88 -5.29 3.19
N PHE A 39 -12.47 -5.94 4.29
CA PHE A 39 -12.89 -7.31 4.57
C PHE A 39 -14.41 -7.41 4.80
N LYS A 40 -15.01 -8.47 4.25
CA LYS A 40 -16.40 -8.86 4.50
C LYS A 40 -16.54 -9.36 5.94
N VAL A 41 -17.62 -8.96 6.61
CA VAL A 41 -17.94 -9.47 7.95
C VAL A 41 -18.36 -10.95 7.84
N CYS A 42 -17.84 -11.82 8.72
CA CYS A 42 -18.14 -13.25 8.79
C CYS A 42 -17.64 -14.10 7.59
N TYR A 43 -16.42 -13.84 7.11
CA TYR A 43 -15.76 -14.72 6.14
C TYR A 43 -14.84 -15.74 6.84
N TYR A 44 -14.78 -16.98 6.36
CA TYR A 44 -14.00 -18.05 7.01
C TYR A 44 -12.54 -18.11 6.53
N GLN A 45 -12.22 -17.50 5.38
CA GLN A 45 -10.91 -17.57 4.74
C GLN A 45 -10.43 -16.17 4.28
N TYR A 46 -9.76 -15.42 5.16
CA TYR A 46 -9.38 -14.02 4.93
C TYR A 46 -8.19 -13.82 3.97
N ASP A 47 -7.55 -14.91 3.55
CA ASP A 47 -6.39 -14.96 2.66
C ASP A 47 -6.75 -14.97 1.16
N THR A 48 -8.02 -14.77 0.81
CA THR A 48 -8.50 -14.75 -0.58
C THR A 48 -9.07 -13.39 -0.96
N LEU A 49 -8.98 -13.04 -2.26
CA LEU A 49 -9.63 -11.82 -2.77
C LEU A 49 -11.15 -11.85 -2.57
N ASP A 50 -11.76 -13.04 -2.52
CA ASP A 50 -13.20 -13.20 -2.28
C ASP A 50 -13.63 -12.78 -0.88
N ALA A 51 -12.70 -12.74 0.08
CA ALA A 51 -12.95 -12.21 1.42
C ALA A 51 -13.09 -10.68 1.44
N LEU A 52 -12.76 -9.99 0.35
CA LEU A 52 -12.76 -8.53 0.27
C LEU A 52 -13.96 -8.00 -0.52
N HIS A 53 -14.49 -6.86 -0.07
CA HIS A 53 -15.34 -5.98 -0.87
C HIS A 53 -14.49 -5.22 -1.90
N MET A 54 -13.96 -5.95 -2.88
CA MET A 54 -13.10 -5.40 -3.95
C MET A 54 -13.81 -4.34 -4.79
N ASP A 55 -15.12 -4.51 -4.99
CA ASP A 55 -16.02 -3.54 -5.61
C ASP A 55 -16.01 -2.20 -4.86
N ARG A 56 -16.17 -2.23 -3.53
CA ARG A 56 -16.13 -1.04 -2.68
C ARG A 56 -14.75 -0.39 -2.68
N MET A 57 -13.68 -1.19 -2.62
CA MET A 57 -12.30 -0.70 -2.67
C MET A 57 -12.02 0.02 -3.99
N MET A 58 -12.44 -0.56 -5.12
CA MET A 58 -12.29 0.05 -6.45
C MET A 58 -13.14 1.31 -6.60
N ALA A 59 -14.36 1.33 -6.08
CA ALA A 59 -15.22 2.52 -6.08
C ALA A 59 -14.59 3.67 -5.27
N ASP A 60 -14.00 3.38 -4.11
CA ASP A 60 -13.29 4.36 -3.29
C ASP A 60 -12.05 4.91 -4.01
N ILE A 61 -11.26 4.03 -4.65
CA ILE A 61 -10.08 4.45 -5.44
C ILE A 61 -10.52 5.30 -6.63
N GLY A 62 -11.58 4.89 -7.35
CA GLY A 62 -12.13 5.64 -8.47
C GLY A 62 -12.62 7.02 -8.06
N SER A 63 -13.37 7.12 -6.95
CA SER A 63 -13.86 8.39 -6.41
C SER A 63 -12.70 9.32 -6.01
N TRP A 64 -11.64 8.78 -5.39
CA TRP A 64 -10.42 9.54 -5.12
C TRP A 64 -9.70 9.94 -6.41
N GLN A 65 -9.67 9.08 -7.43
CA GLN A 65 -9.09 9.40 -8.72
C GLN A 65 -9.89 10.46 -9.47
N GLU A 66 -11.19 10.61 -9.26
CA GLU A 66 -11.98 11.68 -9.87
C GLU A 66 -11.68 13.03 -9.22
N ASP A 67 -11.90 13.12 -7.90
CA ASP A 67 -11.66 14.33 -7.09
C ASP A 67 -10.91 13.99 -5.79
N PRO A 68 -9.57 13.95 -5.82
CA PRO A 68 -8.77 13.63 -4.64
C PRO A 68 -9.02 14.61 -3.49
N GLN A 69 -9.20 15.89 -3.79
CA GLN A 69 -9.33 16.93 -2.79
C GLN A 69 -10.69 16.83 -2.09
N GLY A 70 -11.79 16.79 -2.85
CA GLY A 70 -13.13 16.63 -2.30
C GLY A 70 -13.29 15.30 -1.55
N PHE A 71 -12.72 14.21 -2.09
CA PHE A 71 -12.75 12.91 -1.41
C PHE A 71 -12.04 12.95 -0.05
N MET A 72 -10.83 13.52 0.02
CA MET A 72 -10.10 13.65 1.30
C MET A 72 -10.86 14.55 2.28
N MET A 73 -11.39 15.69 1.84
CA MET A 73 -12.17 16.59 2.70
C MET A 73 -13.43 15.91 3.27
N SER A 74 -14.04 14.99 2.53
CA SER A 74 -15.22 14.24 2.99
C SER A 74 -14.90 13.21 4.09
N ARG A 75 -13.68 12.66 4.08
CA ARG A 75 -13.26 11.61 5.03
C ARG A 75 -12.48 12.13 6.22
N ASP A 76 -11.76 13.23 6.02
CA ASP A 76 -10.80 13.74 6.99
C ASP A 76 -11.08 15.23 7.27
N ARG A 77 -11.84 15.48 8.35
CA ARG A 77 -12.15 16.84 8.82
C ARG A 77 -10.90 17.62 9.27
N ALA A 78 -9.73 16.97 9.35
CA ALA A 78 -8.48 17.53 9.84
C ALA A 78 -7.46 17.88 8.74
N VAL A 79 -7.83 17.78 7.44
CA VAL A 79 -6.97 18.32 6.36
C VAL A 79 -6.98 19.85 6.46
N LYS A 80 -6.15 20.38 7.35
CA LYS A 80 -5.73 21.78 7.34
C LYS A 80 -5.03 21.97 6.01
N SER A 81 -5.71 22.62 5.06
CA SER A 81 -5.04 23.19 3.90
C SER A 81 -4.07 24.24 4.43
N THR A 82 -2.81 23.87 4.66
CA THR A 82 -1.75 24.86 4.73
C THR A 82 -1.60 25.40 3.33
N ALA A 83 -2.32 26.50 3.08
CA ALA A 83 -2.45 27.20 1.81
C ALA A 83 -1.14 27.88 1.37
N SER A 84 0.02 27.26 1.61
CA SER A 84 1.32 27.86 1.28
C SER A 84 2.07 27.15 0.16
N GLU A 85 1.57 26.04 -0.38
CA GLU A 85 2.09 25.49 -1.64
C GLU A 85 1.03 24.57 -2.25
N ALA A 86 0.42 25.00 -3.36
CA ALA A 86 -0.40 24.14 -4.18
C ALA A 86 0.51 23.08 -4.83
N SER A 87 0.92 22.07 -4.06
CA SER A 87 1.47 20.87 -4.69
C SER A 87 0.33 20.28 -5.51
N ASN A 88 0.44 20.43 -6.83
CA ASN A 88 -0.55 19.97 -7.79
C ASN A 88 -0.53 18.43 -7.91
N VAL A 89 -0.03 17.73 -6.89
CA VAL A 89 0.20 16.29 -6.84
C VAL A 89 -0.48 15.73 -5.59
N PHE A 90 -1.36 14.75 -5.79
CA PHE A 90 -2.04 14.01 -4.73
C PHE A 90 -1.48 12.59 -4.66
N VAL A 91 -1.31 12.07 -3.45
CA VAL A 91 -0.73 10.74 -3.22
C VAL A 91 -1.74 9.84 -2.51
N LEU A 92 -2.13 8.74 -3.13
CA LEU A 92 -2.87 7.67 -2.50
C LEU A 92 -1.91 6.53 -2.19
N ILE A 93 -1.82 6.15 -0.92
CA ILE A 93 -1.11 4.95 -0.48
C ILE A 93 -2.15 3.86 -0.27
N VAL A 94 -2.02 2.74 -0.97
CA VAL A 94 -2.85 1.56 -0.78
C VAL A 94 -1.96 0.49 -0.18
N GLU A 95 -2.29 0.04 1.03
CA GLU A 95 -1.50 -0.96 1.76
C GLU A 95 -2.33 -2.20 2.07
N GLY A 96 -1.72 -3.38 2.01
CA GLY A 96 -2.42 -4.62 2.29
C GLY A 96 -1.65 -5.87 1.91
N ILE A 97 -2.14 -7.02 2.34
CA ILE A 97 -1.50 -8.33 2.12
C ILE A 97 -1.81 -8.93 0.74
N LEU A 98 -2.95 -8.58 0.13
CA LEU A 98 -3.42 -9.16 -1.15
C LEU A 98 -3.45 -8.14 -2.31
N ILE A 99 -2.99 -6.90 -2.10
CA ILE A 99 -3.18 -5.79 -3.08
C ILE A 99 -2.50 -6.03 -4.43
N PHE A 100 -1.51 -6.92 -4.51
CA PHE A 100 -0.84 -7.30 -5.75
C PHE A 100 -1.43 -8.57 -6.40
N GLN A 101 -2.34 -9.28 -5.73
CA GLN A 101 -2.99 -10.47 -6.30
C GLN A 101 -4.10 -10.10 -7.29
N SER A 102 -4.65 -8.89 -7.20
CA SER A 102 -5.65 -8.39 -8.15
C SER A 102 -4.97 -7.58 -9.26
N TRP A 103 -4.99 -8.10 -10.49
CA TRP A 103 -4.40 -7.43 -11.65
C TRP A 103 -5.01 -6.03 -11.89
N VAL A 104 -6.30 -5.87 -11.57
CA VAL A 104 -7.02 -4.61 -11.69
C VAL A 104 -6.44 -3.55 -10.76
N ILE A 105 -6.18 -3.88 -9.50
CA ILE A 105 -5.54 -2.95 -8.55
C ILE A 105 -4.07 -2.76 -8.88
N PHE A 106 -3.38 -3.86 -9.20
CA PHE A 106 -1.96 -3.89 -9.49
C PHE A 106 -1.54 -2.89 -10.59
N THR A 107 -2.34 -2.77 -11.65
CA THR A 107 -2.06 -1.88 -12.78
C THR A 107 -2.29 -0.40 -12.48
N LEU A 108 -2.98 -0.05 -11.39
CA LEU A 108 -3.18 1.34 -10.98
C LEU A 108 -1.94 1.95 -10.32
N PHE A 109 -1.04 1.12 -9.79
CA PHE A 109 0.11 1.60 -9.04
C PHE A 109 1.17 2.24 -9.93
N ASN A 110 1.56 3.47 -9.57
CA ASN A 110 2.72 4.15 -10.14
C ASN A 110 4.04 3.68 -9.52
N LYS A 111 3.98 3.15 -8.29
CA LYS A 111 5.11 2.58 -7.56
C LYS A 111 4.63 1.47 -6.65
N ARG A 112 5.41 0.39 -6.56
CA ARG A 112 5.08 -0.80 -5.79
C ARG A 112 6.22 -1.12 -4.85
N TYR A 113 5.92 -1.22 -3.57
CA TYR A 113 6.82 -1.70 -2.54
C TYR A 113 6.29 -3.00 -1.97
N PHE A 114 7.16 -3.97 -1.71
CA PHE A 114 6.78 -5.21 -1.06
C PHE A 114 7.68 -5.48 0.16
N LEU A 115 7.09 -5.49 1.36
CA LEU A 115 7.83 -5.81 2.59
C LEU A 115 7.92 -7.33 2.76
N GLN A 116 9.15 -7.85 2.64
CA GLN A 116 9.49 -9.26 2.82
C GLN A 116 10.05 -9.48 4.23
N LEU A 117 9.67 -10.59 4.85
CA LEU A 117 10.35 -11.10 6.04
C LEU A 117 11.12 -12.37 5.65
N PRO A 118 12.34 -12.57 6.17
CA PRO A 118 13.01 -13.85 6.11
C PRO A 118 12.07 -14.96 6.59
N TYR A 119 12.12 -16.09 5.89
CA TYR A 119 11.29 -17.25 6.19
C TYR A 119 11.40 -17.60 7.68
N GLU A 120 12.60 -17.65 8.24
CA GLU A 120 12.86 -18.06 9.63
C GLU A 120 12.04 -17.26 10.65
N ILE A 121 11.83 -15.96 10.43
CA ILE A 121 11.08 -15.09 11.35
C ILE A 121 9.59 -15.42 11.35
N PHE A 122 9.08 -15.93 10.23
CA PHE A 122 7.67 -16.28 10.08
C PHE A 122 7.28 -17.59 10.78
N TRP A 123 8.21 -18.53 10.94
CA TRP A 123 7.93 -19.88 11.48
C TRP A 123 8.00 -19.97 13.00
N PHE A 124 8.48 -18.94 13.70
CA PHE A 124 8.52 -18.93 15.16
C PHE A 124 7.19 -18.53 15.82
N ASP A 125 6.16 -18.18 15.06
CA ASP A 125 4.81 -18.03 15.59
C ASP A 125 4.11 -19.40 15.55
N GLU A 126 4.05 -20.08 16.69
CA GLU A 126 3.64 -21.49 16.87
C GLU A 126 2.14 -21.77 16.56
N HIS A 127 1.43 -20.85 15.90
CA HIS A 127 0.01 -20.96 15.58
C HIS A 127 -0.23 -21.18 14.08
N ASN A 128 -0.33 -22.48 13.78
CA ASN A 128 -0.31 -23.18 12.50
C ASN A 128 -1.48 -22.89 11.50
N VAL A 129 -1.70 -21.64 11.07
CA VAL A 129 -2.73 -21.30 10.02
C VAL A 129 -2.16 -20.47 8.86
N LEU A 130 -0.91 -20.04 8.97
CA LEU A 130 -0.33 -18.98 8.15
C LEU A 130 0.66 -19.48 7.07
N THR A 131 0.96 -20.79 7.06
CA THR A 131 2.00 -21.41 6.22
C THR A 131 1.62 -21.51 4.75
N GLU A 132 0.42 -22.01 4.41
CA GLU A 132 -0.03 -22.07 3.01
C GLU A 132 -0.21 -20.69 2.40
N PHE A 133 -0.78 -19.75 3.16
CA PHE A 133 -0.95 -18.37 2.71
C PHE A 133 0.39 -17.69 2.38
N VAL A 134 1.40 -17.88 3.22
CA VAL A 134 2.72 -17.30 2.97
C VAL A 134 3.44 -17.97 1.82
N ILE A 135 3.39 -19.29 1.70
CA ILE A 135 3.97 -19.99 0.55
C ILE A 135 3.29 -19.52 -0.75
N PHE A 136 1.95 -19.43 -0.76
CA PHE A 136 1.20 -18.92 -1.90
C PHE A 136 1.58 -17.48 -2.22
N SER A 137 1.62 -16.61 -1.21
CA SER A 137 2.00 -15.20 -1.38
C SER A 137 3.39 -15.08 -1.98
N LEU A 138 4.39 -15.80 -1.43
CA LEU A 138 5.76 -15.81 -1.96
C LEU A 138 5.80 -16.31 -3.41
N SER A 139 5.13 -17.42 -3.73
CA SER A 139 5.09 -17.95 -5.10
C SER A 139 4.44 -16.99 -6.10
N LEU A 140 3.41 -16.27 -5.67
CA LEU A 140 2.71 -15.29 -6.49
C LEU A 140 3.55 -14.02 -6.66
N ILE A 141 4.32 -13.62 -5.66
CA ILE A 141 5.27 -12.51 -5.76
C ILE A 141 6.41 -12.85 -6.71
N ASP A 142 6.98 -14.05 -6.60
CA ASP A 142 8.05 -14.52 -7.50
C ASP A 142 7.53 -14.50 -8.95
N MET A 143 6.31 -14.99 -9.18
CA MET A 143 5.66 -14.92 -10.49
C MET A 143 5.46 -13.47 -10.99
N ILE A 144 5.01 -12.57 -10.11
CA ILE A 144 4.81 -11.16 -10.46
C ILE A 144 6.15 -10.47 -10.73
N GLU A 145 7.20 -10.77 -9.97
CA GLU A 145 8.53 -10.22 -10.18
C GLU A 145 9.08 -10.61 -11.55
N GLU A 146 8.98 -11.89 -11.91
CA GLU A 146 9.39 -12.38 -13.23
C GLU A 146 8.66 -11.66 -14.38
N THR A 147 7.40 -11.27 -14.14
CA THR A 147 6.51 -10.70 -15.14
C THR A 147 6.62 -9.18 -15.27
N VAL A 148 6.72 -8.44 -14.15
CA VAL A 148 6.55 -6.97 -14.13
C VAL A 148 7.84 -6.22 -13.79
N LYS A 149 8.78 -6.85 -13.05
CA LYS A 149 10.12 -6.29 -12.70
C LYS A 149 10.13 -4.84 -12.18
N ASP A 150 9.04 -4.36 -11.58
CA ASP A 150 8.91 -2.97 -11.12
C ASP A 150 8.51 -2.83 -9.63
N ILE A 151 8.52 -3.95 -8.90
CA ILE A 151 8.35 -3.98 -7.46
C ILE A 151 9.69 -3.73 -6.79
N VAL A 152 9.70 -2.82 -5.82
CA VAL A 152 10.83 -2.61 -4.92
C VAL A 152 10.64 -3.46 -3.68
N PHE A 153 11.49 -4.46 -3.51
CA PHE A 153 11.50 -5.31 -2.32
C PHE A 153 12.20 -4.61 -1.15
N LEU A 154 11.53 -4.64 0.00
CA LEU A 154 11.98 -4.03 1.25
C LEU A 154 12.16 -5.14 2.28
N ASP A 155 13.31 -5.14 2.95
CA ASP A 155 13.57 -6.05 4.06
C ASP A 155 12.85 -5.55 5.32
N GLY A 156 11.77 -6.25 5.67
CA GLY A 156 10.92 -5.97 6.83
C GLY A 156 11.59 -6.19 8.18
N THR A 157 12.82 -6.73 8.24
CA THR A 157 13.61 -6.82 9.48
C THR A 157 14.36 -5.54 9.81
N GLN A 158 14.48 -4.62 8.85
CA GLN A 158 15.11 -3.34 9.08
C GLN A 158 14.30 -2.48 10.06
N LYS A 159 15.01 -1.56 10.74
CA LYS A 159 14.37 -0.58 11.61
C LYS A 159 13.35 0.26 10.84
N SER A 160 12.25 0.59 11.51
CA SER A 160 11.14 1.35 10.94
C SER A 160 11.57 2.68 10.31
N GLU A 161 12.54 3.36 10.92
CA GLU A 161 13.09 4.64 10.49
C GLU A 161 13.91 4.51 9.20
N THR A 162 14.65 3.40 9.04
CA THR A 162 15.42 3.09 7.83
C THR A 162 14.48 2.80 6.66
N LEU A 163 13.44 2.00 6.89
CA LEU A 163 12.42 1.72 5.88
C LEU A 163 11.69 3.01 5.47
N LEU A 164 11.26 3.80 6.45
CA LEU A 164 10.57 5.06 6.23
C LEU A 164 11.40 6.05 5.42
N SER A 165 12.65 6.30 5.84
CA SER A 165 13.54 7.24 5.15
C SER A 165 13.84 6.81 3.71
N THR A 166 14.02 5.50 3.49
CA THR A 166 14.26 4.93 2.15
C THR A 166 13.07 5.15 1.22
N VAL A 167 11.88 4.75 1.68
CA VAL A 167 10.65 4.85 0.88
C VAL A 167 10.26 6.32 0.68
N LEU A 168 10.37 7.15 1.71
CA LEU A 168 10.08 8.58 1.61
C LEU A 168 10.98 9.27 0.58
N ALA A 169 12.30 9.00 0.61
CA ALA A 169 13.23 9.59 -0.34
C ALA A 169 12.93 9.19 -1.78
N ASP A 170 12.52 7.94 -2.01
CA ASP A 170 12.13 7.44 -3.33
C ASP A 170 10.83 8.11 -3.82
N ILE A 171 9.81 8.22 -2.97
CA ILE A 171 8.57 8.96 -3.28
C ILE A 171 8.87 10.42 -3.58
N GLN A 172 9.71 11.08 -2.79
CA GLN A 172 10.10 12.48 -3.01
C GLN A 172 10.79 12.67 -4.37
N LYS A 173 11.65 11.74 -4.80
CA LYS A 173 12.21 11.79 -6.17
C LYS A 173 11.10 11.73 -7.22
N MET A 174 10.10 10.86 -7.06
CA MET A 174 8.97 10.80 -8.00
C MET A 174 8.17 12.11 -8.06
N LEU A 175 8.06 12.81 -6.92
CA LEU A 175 7.42 14.13 -6.84
C LEU A 175 8.26 15.22 -7.54
N MET A 176 9.59 15.15 -7.47
CA MET A 176 10.52 16.13 -8.06
C MET A 176 10.74 15.99 -9.57
N VAL A 177 10.69 14.77 -10.14
CA VAL A 177 11.04 14.47 -11.54
C VAL A 177 10.19 15.23 -12.59
N THR A 178 9.15 15.97 -12.19
CA THR A 178 8.19 16.57 -13.13
C THR A 178 8.05 18.09 -12.97
N GLN A 179 9.01 18.76 -12.33
CA GLN A 179 9.16 20.23 -12.41
C GLN A 179 10.03 20.71 -13.59
N ARG A 180 10.25 19.85 -14.61
CA ARG A 180 10.92 20.22 -15.86
C ARG A 180 9.97 20.11 -17.04
#